data_AF-A0A2Z5PGZ4-F1
#
_entry.id   AF-A0A2Z5PGZ4-F1
#
_cell.length_a   1.000
_cell.length_b   1.000
_cell.length_c   1.000
_cell.angle_alpha   90.00
_cell.angle_beta   90.00
_cell.angle_gamma   90.00
#
_symmetry.space_group_name_H-M   'P 1'
#
loop_
_entity.id
_entity.type
_entity.pdbx_description
1 polymer ?
#
loop_
_entity_poly.entity_id
_entity_poly.type
_entity_poly.pdbx_seq_one_letter_code
_entity_poly.pdbx_strand_id
1 'polypeptide(L)'
;MESVQSTIKSFINNSNKIAILGIGNYLKSDDGFGVYVVESLVKNYSKTHENLSLEKEINSVNNRLILMNCGVVPENFTDVIKRENPDKIIMVDAALMHQEPGTLRVVESDEISETGFSTHSLPLSIIIKYINAHIDTEILIIGIEPTDLEFGEPLSGLIKEKADEFSKILIEEIDSFLL
;
A
#
# COMPACT_ATOMS: atom_id res chain seq x y z
N MET A 1 -13.50 4.41 -8.50
CA MET A 1 -12.02 4.47 -8.60
C MET A 1 -11.48 5.81 -9.07
N GLU A 2 -12.18 6.57 -9.92
CA GLU A 2 -11.72 7.90 -10.38
C GLU A 2 -11.33 8.87 -9.24
N SER A 3 -12.08 8.87 -8.13
CA SER A 3 -11.78 9.69 -6.95
C SER A 3 -10.46 9.31 -6.28
N VAL A 4 -10.12 8.02 -6.24
CA VAL A 4 -8.86 7.54 -5.66
C VAL A 4 -7.70 7.84 -6.60
N GLN A 5 -7.88 7.65 -7.90
CA GLN A 5 -6.88 8.01 -8.91
C GLN A 5 -6.51 9.51 -8.83
N SER A 6 -7.50 10.39 -8.83
CA SER A 6 -7.25 11.84 -8.75
C SER A 6 -6.56 12.24 -7.45
N THR A 7 -6.89 11.57 -6.34
CA THR A 7 -6.24 11.79 -5.04
C THR A 7 -4.79 11.34 -5.07
N ILE A 8 -4.49 10.14 -5.58
CA ILE A 8 -3.11 9.64 -5.74
C ILE A 8 -2.29 10.60 -6.59
N LYS A 9 -2.82 10.98 -7.75
CA LYS A 9 -2.16 11.90 -8.68
C LYS A 9 -1.80 13.23 -8.00
N SER A 10 -2.74 13.81 -7.27
CA SER A 10 -2.51 15.05 -6.51
C SER A 10 -1.50 14.84 -5.37
N PHE A 11 -1.55 13.69 -4.70
CA PHE A 11 -0.72 13.37 -3.54
C PHE A 11 0.74 13.16 -3.90
N ILE A 12 1.03 12.45 -5.00
CA ILE A 12 2.41 12.21 -5.45
C ILE A 12 3.02 13.40 -6.20
N ASN A 13 2.21 14.38 -6.59
CA ASN A 13 2.69 15.55 -7.32
C ASN A 13 3.74 16.34 -6.50
N ASN A 14 4.79 16.83 -7.16
CA ASN A 14 5.93 17.53 -6.56
C ASN A 14 6.72 16.74 -5.50
N SER A 15 6.56 15.41 -5.40
CA SER A 15 7.45 14.59 -4.60
C SER A 15 8.76 14.30 -5.34
N ASN A 16 9.85 14.12 -4.62
CA ASN A 16 11.12 13.63 -5.16
C ASN A 16 11.22 12.11 -4.98
N LYS A 17 10.72 11.60 -3.84
CA LYS A 17 10.79 10.21 -3.45
C LYS A 17 9.51 9.75 -2.75
N ILE A 18 8.97 8.61 -3.19
CA ILE A 18 7.76 8.01 -2.63
C ILE A 18 8.02 6.58 -2.14
N ALA A 19 7.30 6.17 -1.10
CA ALA A 19 7.25 4.78 -0.66
C ALA A 19 5.83 4.23 -0.72
N ILE A 20 5.68 3.00 -1.20
CA ILE A 20 4.40 2.27 -1.23
C ILE A 20 4.55 1.05 -0.33
N LEU A 21 3.71 0.97 0.68
CA LEU A 21 3.67 -0.10 1.67
C LEU A 21 2.44 -0.96 1.42
N GLY A 22 2.67 -2.22 1.05
CA GLY A 22 1.65 -3.24 0.90
C GLY A 22 1.54 -4.00 2.21
N ILE A 23 0.37 -3.90 2.83
CA ILE A 23 0.10 -4.43 4.15
C ILE A 23 -0.96 -5.54 4.03
N GLY A 24 -0.88 -6.53 4.92
CA GLY A 24 -1.89 -7.58 5.09
C GLY A 24 -1.36 -9.01 5.01
N ASN A 25 -2.24 -9.98 5.24
CA ASN A 25 -1.89 -11.40 5.31
C ASN A 25 -2.32 -12.17 4.05
N TYR A 26 -1.34 -12.59 3.25
CA TYR A 26 -1.58 -13.41 2.06
C TYR A 26 -2.25 -14.77 2.34
N LEU A 27 -2.26 -15.24 3.59
CA LEU A 27 -2.92 -16.49 4.00
C LEU A 27 -4.39 -16.30 4.38
N LYS A 28 -4.90 -15.07 4.41
CA LYS A 28 -6.26 -14.73 4.86
C LYS A 28 -7.09 -14.07 3.75
N SER A 29 -7.18 -14.73 2.58
CA SER A 29 -8.05 -14.29 1.48
C SER A 29 -7.82 -12.81 1.15
N ASP A 30 -8.86 -11.97 1.26
CA ASP A 30 -8.82 -10.56 0.85
C ASP A 30 -7.91 -9.69 1.72
N ASP A 31 -7.49 -10.16 2.90
CA ASP A 31 -6.47 -9.50 3.72
C ASP A 31 -5.13 -9.42 2.97
N GLY A 32 -4.90 -10.26 1.96
CA GLY A 32 -3.71 -10.20 1.10
C GLY A 32 -3.69 -9.03 0.13
N PHE A 33 -4.70 -8.15 0.11
CA PHE A 33 -4.85 -7.10 -0.90
C PHE A 33 -3.63 -6.19 -1.04
N GLY A 34 -3.14 -5.61 0.06
CA GLY A 34 -2.02 -4.67 0.01
C GLY A 34 -0.72 -5.33 -0.47
N VAL A 35 -0.46 -6.54 0.02
CA VAL A 35 0.66 -7.38 -0.44
C VAL A 35 0.57 -7.65 -1.94
N TYR A 36 -0.60 -8.06 -2.43
CA TYR A 36 -0.83 -8.34 -3.84
C TYR A 36 -0.58 -7.13 -4.74
N VAL A 37 -1.02 -5.95 -4.31
CA VAL A 37 -0.81 -4.69 -5.05
C VAL A 37 0.68 -4.41 -5.20
N VAL A 38 1.46 -4.49 -4.11
CA VAL A 38 2.91 -4.26 -4.17
C VAL A 38 3.62 -5.30 -5.02
N GLU A 39 3.26 -6.58 -4.91
CA GLU A 39 3.82 -7.61 -5.79
C GLU A 39 3.54 -7.32 -7.27
N SER A 40 2.36 -6.79 -7.59
CA SER A 40 1.99 -6.44 -8.96
C SER A 40 2.84 -5.29 -9.50
N LEU A 41 3.14 -4.29 -8.66
CA LEU A 41 4.09 -3.22 -8.99
C LEU A 41 5.50 -3.77 -9.21
N VAL A 42 5.99 -4.62 -8.31
CA VAL A 42 7.32 -5.25 -8.44
C VAL A 42 7.41 -6.07 -9.73
N LYS A 43 6.41 -6.92 -10.04
CA LYS A 43 6.32 -7.70 -11.29
C LYS A 43 6.31 -6.81 -12.54
N ASN A 44 5.72 -5.62 -12.46
CA ASN A 44 5.71 -4.70 -13.59
C ASN A 44 7.10 -4.09 -13.82
N TYR A 45 7.70 -3.53 -12.77
CA TYR A 45 8.98 -2.82 -12.87
C TYR A 45 10.19 -3.76 -13.02
N SER A 46 10.09 -5.03 -12.61
CA SER A 46 11.15 -6.03 -12.83
C SER A 46 11.37 -6.34 -14.32
N LYS A 47 10.43 -5.98 -15.20
CA LYS A 47 10.60 -6.10 -16.67
C LYS A 47 11.64 -5.12 -17.20
N THR A 48 11.88 -4.02 -16.50
CA THR A 48 12.77 -2.92 -16.91
C THR A 48 13.92 -2.68 -15.92
N HIS A 49 13.88 -3.32 -14.73
CA HIS A 49 14.89 -3.17 -13.67
C HIS A 49 15.28 -4.54 -13.10
N GLU A 50 16.50 -4.99 -13.40
CA GLU A 50 16.99 -6.34 -13.05
C GLU A 50 17.16 -6.60 -11.55
N ASN A 51 17.24 -5.54 -10.73
CA ASN A 51 17.47 -5.64 -9.29
C ASN A 51 16.19 -5.89 -8.47
N LEU A 52 15.02 -5.88 -9.10
CA LEU A 52 13.73 -6.09 -8.46
C LEU A 52 13.40 -7.59 -8.36
N SER A 53 12.89 -8.02 -7.20
CA SER A 53 12.49 -9.41 -6.98
C SER A 53 11.35 -9.49 -5.97
N LEU A 54 10.44 -10.44 -6.17
CA LEU A 54 9.39 -10.80 -5.22
C LEU A 54 9.94 -11.46 -3.95
N GLU A 55 11.16 -11.99 -4.01
CA GLU A 55 11.85 -12.54 -2.83
C GLU A 55 12.36 -11.45 -1.88
N LYS A 56 12.39 -10.18 -2.34
CA LYS A 56 12.79 -9.03 -1.52
C LYS A 56 11.55 -8.36 -0.95
N GLU A 57 11.54 -8.15 0.35
CA GLU A 57 10.53 -7.34 1.03
C GLU A 57 10.64 -5.86 0.63
N ILE A 58 11.84 -5.39 0.25
CA ILE A 58 12.11 -4.00 -0.10
C ILE A 58 12.73 -3.94 -1.49
N ASN A 59 12.06 -3.25 -2.40
CA ASN A 59 12.49 -3.01 -3.77
C ASN A 59 12.58 -1.49 -4.02
N SER A 60 13.51 -1.08 -4.88
CA SER A 60 13.71 0.35 -5.19
C SER A 60 13.92 0.55 -6.69
N VAL A 61 13.22 1.54 -7.24
CA VAL A 61 13.28 1.97 -8.64
C VAL A 61 13.86 3.38 -8.68
N ASN A 62 14.98 3.54 -9.38
CA ASN A 62 15.69 4.82 -9.60
C ASN A 62 15.96 5.64 -8.34
N ASN A 63 15.99 5.01 -7.16
CA ASN A 63 16.09 5.67 -5.85
C ASN A 63 14.97 6.69 -5.54
N ARG A 64 13.91 6.72 -6.36
CA ARG A 64 12.76 7.63 -6.25
C ARG A 64 11.47 6.91 -5.84
N LEU A 65 11.37 5.61 -6.09
CA LEU A 65 10.24 4.80 -5.67
C LEU A 65 10.74 3.63 -4.83
N ILE A 66 10.13 3.44 -3.66
CA ILE A 66 10.36 2.27 -2.82
C ILE A 66 9.08 1.47 -2.71
N LEU A 67 9.17 0.17 -2.92
CA LEU A 67 8.08 -0.78 -2.82
C LEU A 67 8.38 -1.70 -1.65
N MET A 68 7.53 -1.70 -0.63
CA MET A 68 7.69 -2.51 0.58
C MET A 68 6.53 -3.49 0.71
N ASN A 69 6.84 -4.78 0.71
CA ASN A 69 5.91 -5.81 1.15
C ASN A 69 6.06 -5.96 2.67
N CYS A 70 5.11 -5.40 3.42
CA CYS A 70 5.16 -5.35 4.87
C CYS A 70 4.53 -6.57 5.55
N GLY A 71 3.80 -7.40 4.79
CA GLY A 71 2.97 -8.46 5.34
C GLY A 71 2.12 -7.96 6.51
N VAL A 72 2.14 -8.68 7.63
CA VAL A 72 1.36 -8.37 8.83
C VAL A 72 2.10 -7.47 9.84
N VAL A 73 3.35 -7.07 9.57
CA VAL A 73 4.23 -6.36 10.52
C VAL A 73 4.83 -5.06 9.94
N PRO A 74 4.01 -4.07 9.54
CA PRO A 74 4.50 -2.79 9.02
C PRO A 74 5.45 -2.05 9.96
N GLU A 75 5.38 -2.26 11.27
CA GLU A 75 6.27 -1.67 12.28
C GLU A 75 7.76 -2.02 12.07
N ASN A 76 8.06 -3.17 11.46
CA ASN A 76 9.43 -3.61 11.16
C ASN A 76 10.12 -2.78 10.06
N PHE A 77 9.35 -2.00 9.30
CA PHE A 77 9.85 -1.23 8.17
C PHE A 77 10.16 0.23 8.53
N THR A 78 9.85 0.65 9.77
CA THR A 78 10.03 2.05 10.19
C THR A 78 11.49 2.52 10.12
N ASP A 79 12.47 1.66 10.42
CA ASP A 79 13.90 1.99 10.27
C ASP A 79 14.31 2.19 8.80
N VAL A 80 13.73 1.42 7.90
CA VAL A 80 13.92 1.59 6.45
C VAL A 80 13.33 2.92 6.02
N ILE A 81 12.08 3.21 6.41
CA ILE A 81 11.41 4.48 6.09
C ILE A 81 12.22 5.68 6.56
N LYS A 82 12.74 5.66 7.80
CA LYS A 82 13.60 6.74 8.33
C LYS A 82 14.88 6.92 7.53
N ARG A 83 15.53 5.83 7.12
CA ARG A 83 16.77 5.88 6.33
C ARG A 83 16.50 6.39 4.91
N GLU A 84 15.42 5.90 4.31
CA GLU A 84 15.07 6.22 2.94
C GLU A 84 14.47 7.63 2.79
N ASN A 85 13.84 8.14 3.86
CA ASN A 85 13.27 9.48 4.00
C ASN A 85 12.41 9.91 2.80
N PRO A 86 11.34 9.16 2.46
CA PRO A 86 10.44 9.52 1.37
C PRO A 86 9.61 10.77 1.72
N ASP A 87 9.33 11.61 0.73
CA ASP A 87 8.46 12.78 0.90
C ASP A 87 7.00 12.37 1.11
N LYS A 88 6.60 11.25 0.48
CA LYS A 88 5.23 10.72 0.50
C LYS A 88 5.22 9.21 0.74
N ILE A 89 4.27 8.74 1.52
CA ILE A 89 4.02 7.32 1.78
C ILE A 89 2.58 6.98 1.39
N ILE A 90 2.40 5.91 0.62
CA ILE A 90 1.09 5.32 0.35
C ILE A 90 1.03 3.96 1.05
N MET A 91 0.14 3.81 2.03
CA MET A 91 -0.15 2.55 2.69
C MET A 91 -1.38 1.92 2.03
N VAL A 92 -1.28 0.65 1.65
CA VAL A 92 -2.35 -0.09 0.97
C VAL A 92 -2.68 -1.32 1.81
N ASP A 93 -3.94 -1.47 2.20
CA ASP A 93 -4.39 -2.53 3.11
C ASP A 93 -5.85 -2.92 2.87
N ALA A 94 -6.26 -4.11 3.34
CA ALA A 94 -7.66 -4.44 3.50
C ALA A 94 -8.22 -3.72 4.73
N ALA A 95 -9.41 -3.14 4.61
CA ALA A 95 -10.00 -2.31 5.65
C ALA A 95 -11.48 -2.61 5.81
N LEU A 96 -11.89 -3.02 7.01
CA LEU A 96 -13.31 -3.10 7.38
C LEU A 96 -13.83 -1.67 7.61
N MET A 97 -14.50 -1.11 6.60
CA MET A 97 -15.06 0.25 6.56
C MET A 97 -16.59 0.24 6.57
N HIS A 98 -17.21 -0.94 6.69
CA HIS A 98 -18.66 -1.14 6.66
C HIS A 98 -19.30 -0.61 5.37
N GLN A 99 -18.59 -0.78 4.26
CA GLN A 99 -19.06 -0.46 2.91
C GLN A 99 -19.44 -1.73 2.14
N GLU A 100 -19.82 -1.57 0.87
CA GLU A 100 -19.99 -2.72 -0.03
C GLU A 100 -18.61 -3.37 -0.32
N PRO A 101 -18.51 -4.72 -0.35
CA PRO A 101 -17.27 -5.40 -0.69
C PRO A 101 -16.66 -4.91 -2.01
N GLY A 102 -15.34 -4.76 -2.04
CA GLY A 102 -14.60 -4.19 -3.17
C GLY A 102 -14.62 -2.67 -3.24
N THR A 103 -15.26 -1.98 -2.29
CA THR A 103 -15.17 -0.52 -2.18
C THR A 103 -13.75 -0.12 -1.84
N LEU A 104 -13.07 0.53 -2.79
CA LEU A 104 -11.73 1.07 -2.63
C LEU A 104 -11.80 2.58 -2.41
N ARG A 105 -11.24 3.05 -1.29
CA ARG A 105 -11.23 4.49 -0.94
C ARG A 105 -9.98 4.90 -0.16
N VAL A 106 -9.80 6.20 -0.08
CA VAL A 106 -8.86 6.81 0.87
C VAL A 106 -9.47 6.72 2.27
N VAL A 107 -8.66 6.32 3.25
CA VAL A 107 -9.04 6.28 4.67
C VAL A 107 -8.42 7.47 5.37
N GLU A 108 -9.26 8.31 5.95
CA GLU A 108 -8.81 9.52 6.63
C GLU A 108 -8.21 9.20 8.01
N SER A 109 -7.34 10.08 8.49
CA SER A 109 -6.55 9.82 9.71
C SER A 109 -7.38 9.64 10.99
N ASP A 110 -8.54 10.28 11.06
CA ASP A 110 -9.52 10.19 12.15
C ASP A 110 -10.35 8.90 12.07
N GLU A 111 -10.54 8.35 10.87
CA GLU A 111 -11.26 7.08 10.66
C GLU A 111 -10.40 5.86 11.05
N ILE A 112 -9.07 5.98 11.13
CA ILE A 112 -8.16 4.85 11.37
C ILE A 112 -8.50 4.06 12.64
N SER A 113 -8.93 4.74 13.72
CA SER A 113 -9.31 4.08 14.97
C SER A 113 -10.63 3.32 14.90
N GLU A 114 -11.49 3.66 13.94
CA GLU A 114 -12.81 3.07 13.74
C GLU A 114 -12.77 1.97 12.67
N THR A 115 -11.80 2.03 11.75
CA THR A 115 -11.57 1.01 10.72
C THR A 115 -10.80 -0.20 11.24
N GLY A 116 -11.30 -1.40 10.92
CA GLY A 116 -10.69 -2.65 11.34
C GLY A 116 -9.54 -3.10 10.43
N PHE A 117 -8.35 -2.51 10.55
CA PHE A 117 -7.10 -2.98 9.93
C PHE A 117 -6.45 -4.17 10.68
N SER A 118 -7.25 -4.96 11.42
CA SER A 118 -6.80 -5.64 12.64
C SER A 118 -6.09 -6.99 12.45
N THR A 119 -5.23 -7.13 11.44
CA THR A 119 -4.23 -8.22 11.39
C THR A 119 -2.85 -7.81 11.89
N HIS A 120 -2.66 -6.54 12.27
CA HIS A 120 -1.41 -6.00 12.83
C HIS A 120 -1.31 -6.11 14.35
N SER A 121 -0.09 -6.34 14.83
CA SER A 121 0.20 -6.38 16.27
C SER A 121 0.05 -4.99 16.92
N LEU A 122 0.29 -3.94 16.15
CA LEU A 122 0.22 -2.54 16.56
C LEU A 122 -0.77 -1.78 15.67
N PRO A 123 -1.68 -0.96 16.24
CA PRO A 123 -2.58 -0.14 15.44
C PRO A 123 -1.82 0.75 14.45
N LEU A 124 -2.27 0.79 13.20
CA LEU A 124 -1.63 1.55 12.12
C LEU A 124 -1.49 3.05 12.48
N SER A 125 -2.43 3.60 13.25
CA SER A 125 -2.38 4.97 13.77
C SER A 125 -1.15 5.25 14.64
N ILE A 126 -0.64 4.26 15.37
CA ILE A 126 0.59 4.41 16.18
C ILE A 126 1.82 4.40 15.28
N ILE A 127 1.84 3.55 14.25
CA ILE A 127 2.93 3.47 13.26
C ILE A 127 3.06 4.81 12.53
N ILE A 128 1.93 5.36 12.07
CA ILE A 128 1.88 6.67 11.40
C ILE A 128 2.40 7.78 12.31
N LYS A 129 1.94 7.83 13.57
CA LYS A 129 2.45 8.79 14.56
C LYS A 129 3.95 8.66 14.77
N TYR A 130 4.46 7.43 14.83
CA TYR A 130 5.89 7.19 14.97
C TYR A 130 6.69 7.70 13.77
N ILE A 131 6.23 7.42 12.54
CA ILE A 131 6.90 7.87 11.30
C ILE A 131 6.95 9.41 11.26
N ASN A 132 5.79 10.07 11.43
CA ASN A 132 5.67 11.53 11.38
C ASN A 132 6.45 12.25 12.50
N ALA A 133 6.78 11.55 13.60
CA ALA A 133 7.62 12.10 14.65
C ALA A 133 9.13 12.08 14.30
N HIS A 134 9.55 11.33 13.28
CA HIS A 134 10.96 11.13 12.94
C HIS A 134 11.35 11.66 11.56
N ILE A 135 10.41 11.74 10.62
CA ILE A 135 10.64 12.28 9.27
C ILE A 135 9.49 13.20 8.86
N ASP A 136 9.80 14.19 8.03
CA ASP A 136 8.81 15.09 7.42
C ASP A 136 8.26 14.41 6.16
N THR A 137 7.13 13.73 6.31
CA THR A 137 6.49 12.95 5.25
C THR A 137 4.98 13.07 5.34
N GLU A 138 4.30 13.04 4.20
CA GLU A 138 2.85 12.91 4.17
C GLU A 138 2.46 11.46 3.91
N ILE A 139 1.39 10.98 4.55
CA ILE A 139 0.95 9.59 4.46
C ILE A 139 -0.49 9.54 3.95
N LEU A 140 -0.72 8.76 2.90
CA LEU A 140 -2.03 8.43 2.34
C LEU A 140 -2.33 6.96 2.61
N ILE A 141 -3.53 6.65 3.11
CA ILE A 141 -3.97 5.27 3.32
C ILE A 141 -5.06 4.95 2.32
N ILE A 142 -4.92 3.81 1.65
CA ILE A 142 -5.91 3.30 0.71
C ILE A 142 -6.39 1.94 1.23
N GLY A 143 -7.67 1.89 1.55
CA GLY A 143 -8.35 0.70 2.03
C GLY A 143 -9.26 0.10 0.97
N ILE A 144 -9.36 -1.22 0.94
CA ILE A 144 -10.44 -1.93 0.24
C ILE A 144 -11.32 -2.68 1.24
N GLU A 145 -12.64 -2.58 1.09
CA GLU A 145 -13.57 -3.41 1.85
C GLU A 145 -13.44 -4.87 1.38
N PRO A 146 -13.05 -5.81 2.25
CA PRO A 146 -12.91 -7.22 1.88
C PRO A 146 -14.28 -7.90 1.71
N THR A 147 -14.32 -8.99 0.95
CA THR A 147 -15.47 -9.91 0.92
C THR A 147 -15.31 -11.01 1.96
N ASP A 148 -14.08 -11.50 2.15
CA ASP A 148 -13.75 -12.59 3.05
C ASP A 148 -12.34 -12.44 3.65
N LEU A 149 -12.18 -12.83 4.91
CA LEU A 149 -10.92 -12.81 5.67
C LEU A 149 -10.58 -14.20 6.25
N GLU A 150 -11.25 -15.26 5.78
CA GLU A 150 -10.98 -16.64 6.19
C GLU A 150 -9.61 -17.13 5.71
N PHE A 151 -9.08 -18.12 6.44
CA PHE A 151 -7.76 -18.69 6.16
C PHE A 151 -7.80 -19.66 4.97
N GLY A 152 -6.79 -19.57 4.09
CA GLY A 152 -6.47 -20.62 3.13
C GLY A 152 -6.94 -20.39 1.69
N GLU A 153 -7.73 -19.34 1.44
CA GLU A 153 -8.14 -18.95 0.08
C GLU A 153 -7.26 -17.82 -0.48
N PRO A 154 -7.02 -17.75 -1.79
CA PRO A 154 -6.47 -16.56 -2.44
C PRO A 154 -7.46 -15.39 -2.35
N LEU A 155 -7.06 -14.20 -2.81
CA LEU A 155 -8.00 -13.08 -3.00
C LEU A 155 -9.27 -13.58 -3.70
N SER A 156 -10.43 -13.20 -3.16
CA SER A 156 -11.71 -13.46 -3.80
C SER A 156 -11.74 -12.85 -5.21
N GLY A 157 -12.55 -13.42 -6.11
CA GLY A 157 -12.58 -12.97 -7.50
C GLY A 157 -12.83 -11.47 -7.65
N LEU A 158 -13.72 -10.92 -6.81
CA LEU A 158 -14.04 -9.49 -6.79
C LEU A 158 -12.84 -8.65 -6.35
N ILE A 159 -12.22 -8.98 -5.22
CA ILE A 159 -11.08 -8.20 -4.69
C ILE A 159 -9.87 -8.33 -5.60
N LYS A 160 -9.64 -9.50 -6.19
CA LYS A 160 -8.58 -9.67 -7.18
C LYS A 160 -8.79 -8.77 -8.41
N GLU A 161 -10.00 -8.72 -8.97
CA GLU A 161 -10.32 -7.84 -10.10
C GLU A 161 -10.06 -6.37 -9.74
N LYS A 162 -10.48 -5.95 -8.55
CA LYS A 162 -10.24 -4.59 -8.04
C LYS A 162 -8.77 -4.31 -7.79
N ALA A 163 -8.01 -5.26 -7.29
CA ALA A 163 -6.57 -5.14 -7.11
C ALA A 163 -5.84 -5.00 -8.44
N ASP A 164 -6.20 -5.82 -9.44
CA ASP A 164 -5.66 -5.73 -10.80
C ASP A 164 -5.95 -4.36 -11.45
N GLU A 165 -7.17 -3.85 -11.31
CA GLU A 165 -7.57 -2.52 -11.80
C GLU A 165 -6.81 -1.41 -11.05
N PHE A 166 -6.70 -1.50 -9.73
CA PHE A 166 -6.00 -0.54 -8.89
C PHE A 166 -4.49 -0.51 -9.15
N SER A 167 -3.85 -1.67 -9.32
CA SER A 167 -2.43 -1.75 -9.65
C SER A 167 -2.10 -1.08 -10.98
N LYS A 168 -2.98 -1.19 -11.99
CA LYS A 168 -2.80 -0.48 -13.27
C LYS A 168 -2.83 1.04 -13.08
N ILE A 169 -3.81 1.54 -12.32
CA ILE A 169 -3.91 2.96 -11.99
C ILE A 169 -2.65 3.44 -11.29
N LEU A 170 -2.17 2.71 -10.26
CA LEU A 170 -0.93 3.06 -9.57
C LEU A 170 0.27 3.10 -10.52
N ILE A 171 0.41 2.12 -11.42
CA ILE A 171 1.51 2.11 -12.41
C ILE A 171 1.45 3.36 -13.30
N GLU A 172 0.27 3.73 -13.82
CA GLU A 172 0.11 4.91 -14.69
C GLU A 172 0.53 6.22 -13.98
N GLU A 173 0.11 6.40 -12.73
CA GLU A 173 0.44 7.59 -11.96
C GLU A 173 1.93 7.60 -11.53
N ILE A 174 2.48 6.45 -11.14
CA ILE A 174 3.90 6.31 -10.77
C ILE A 174 4.81 6.51 -11.99
N ASP A 175 4.46 5.95 -13.15
CA ASP A 175 5.22 6.14 -14.38
C ASP A 175 5.29 7.62 -14.74
N SER A 176 4.16 8.34 -14.60
CA SER A 176 4.12 9.80 -14.78
C SER A 176 5.01 10.56 -13.80
N PHE A 177 5.17 10.07 -12.57
CA PHE A 177 6.07 10.63 -11.55
C PHE A 177 7.56 10.31 -11.79
N LEU A 178 7.85 9.15 -12.38
CA LEU A 178 9.22 8.68 -12.64
C LEU A 178 9.85 9.29 -13.90
N LEU A 179 9.05 9.89 -14.80
CA LEU A 179 9.52 10.71 -15.93
C LEU A 179 10.31 11.95 -15.44
#